data_AF-A0A6I9MMW2-F1
#
_entry.id   AF-A0A6I9MMW2-F1
#
_cell.length_a   1.000
_cell.length_b   1.000
_cell.length_c   1.000
_cell.angle_alpha   90.00
_cell.angle_beta   90.00
_cell.angle_gamma   90.00
#
_symmetry.space_group_name_H-M   'P 1'
#
loop_
_entity.id
_entity.type
_entity.pdbx_description
1 polymer ?
#
loop_
_entity_poly.entity_id
_entity_poly.type
_entity_poly.pdbx_seq_one_letter_code
_entity_poly.pdbx_strand_id
1 'polypeptide(L)'
;MYDAVHVVAVAVQQSQQITVSSLQCNRHKPWRFGNRFMALIKEAHWDGLTGRIIFNRTNGLRTDFDLDVISLKEEGLEKIGTWDPPSGLNMTDNQRRKMTNVSDSLSNRSLVVSTILEEPYVMFKKSDKPLYGNDRFEGFCIDLLRELASILGFTYEVRLVEDGRYGAQDENTGQWNGMIKELMDHRADLAVAPLAITYVREKVIDFSKPFMTLGISILYRKPNGTNPGVFSFLNPLSPDIWMYILLAYLGVSCVLFVIAR
;
A
#
# COMPACT_ATOMS: atom_id res chain seq x y z
N MET A 1 -24.29 36.73 -6.48
CA MET A 1 -24.85 38.09 -6.70
C MET A 1 -26.10 38.04 -7.58
N TYR A 2 -26.04 37.41 -8.76
CA TYR A 2 -27.19 37.26 -9.67
C TYR A 2 -28.45 36.70 -8.99
N ASP A 3 -28.33 35.54 -8.35
CA ASP A 3 -29.44 34.88 -7.65
C ASP A 3 -30.04 35.74 -6.53
N ALA A 4 -29.20 36.47 -5.79
CA ALA A 4 -29.65 37.32 -4.69
C ALA A 4 -30.54 38.48 -5.18
N VAL A 5 -30.20 39.10 -6.32
CA VAL A 5 -31.01 40.17 -6.91
C VAL A 5 -32.38 39.64 -7.31
N HIS A 6 -32.45 38.44 -7.90
CA HIS A 6 -33.70 37.84 -8.33
C HIS A 6 -34.59 37.43 -7.16
N VAL A 7 -34.01 36.87 -6.09
CA VAL A 7 -34.75 36.57 -4.85
C VAL A 7 -35.40 37.83 -4.27
N VAL A 8 -34.66 38.94 -4.20
CA VAL A 8 -35.21 40.21 -3.72
C VAL A 8 -36.25 40.78 -4.69
N ALA A 9 -36.03 40.68 -6.00
CA ALA A 9 -36.98 41.14 -7.00
C ALA A 9 -38.33 40.39 -6.91
N VAL A 10 -38.30 39.07 -6.72
CA VAL A 10 -39.50 38.24 -6.48
C VAL A 10 -40.23 38.71 -5.22
N ALA A 11 -39.53 38.97 -4.12
CA ALA A 11 -40.13 39.48 -2.90
C ALA A 11 -40.74 40.89 -3.08
N VAL A 12 -40.11 41.76 -3.87
CA VAL A 12 -40.66 43.09 -4.21
C VAL A 12 -41.92 42.95 -5.07
N GLN A 13 -41.91 42.06 -6.07
CA GLN A 13 -43.08 41.82 -6.94
C GLN A 13 -44.29 41.27 -6.17
N GLN A 14 -44.04 40.43 -5.16
CA GLN A 14 -45.08 39.90 -4.27
C GLN A 14 -45.58 40.93 -3.25
N SER A 15 -44.87 42.04 -3.07
CA SER A 15 -45.26 43.08 -2.13
C SER A 15 -46.30 44.03 -2.74
N GLN A 16 -47.44 44.20 -2.07
CA GLN A 16 -48.43 45.20 -2.43
C GLN A 16 -48.34 46.41 -1.48
N GLN A 17 -48.13 47.61 -2.05
CA GLN A 17 -48.09 48.91 -1.36
C GLN A 17 -47.11 48.97 -0.17
N ILE A 18 -45.82 49.06 -0.47
CA ILE A 18 -44.77 49.35 0.51
C ILE A 18 -44.32 50.81 0.37
N THR A 19 -44.15 51.53 1.48
CA THR A 19 -43.56 52.88 1.46
C THR A 19 -42.06 52.84 1.74
N VAL A 20 -41.29 53.48 0.87
CA VAL A 20 -39.84 53.65 1.05
C VAL A 20 -39.59 54.86 1.93
N SER A 21 -38.80 54.72 2.99
CA SER A 21 -38.44 55.82 3.89
C SER A 21 -36.97 55.79 4.27
N SER A 22 -36.30 56.93 4.27
CA SER A 22 -34.94 57.07 4.79
C SER A 22 -34.95 57.02 6.33
N LEU A 23 -34.03 56.26 6.92
CA LEU A 23 -33.88 56.11 8.37
C LEU A 23 -32.57 56.76 8.85
N GLN A 24 -32.50 57.06 10.14
CA GLN A 24 -31.29 57.58 10.80
C GLN A 24 -30.77 56.54 11.81
N CYS A 25 -29.50 56.15 11.69
CA CYS A 25 -28.89 55.12 12.55
C CYS A 25 -28.98 55.46 14.04
N ASN A 26 -28.84 56.73 14.41
CA ASN A 26 -28.82 57.20 15.81
C ASN A 26 -30.20 57.16 16.50
N ARG A 27 -31.30 57.04 15.73
CA ARG A 27 -32.67 57.14 16.27
C ARG A 27 -33.36 55.79 16.46
N HIS A 28 -32.67 54.67 16.18
CA HIS A 28 -33.16 53.29 16.35
C HIS A 28 -34.59 53.03 15.87
N LYS A 29 -35.10 53.80 14.90
CA LYS A 29 -36.47 53.68 14.38
C LYS A 29 -36.46 52.67 13.23
N PRO A 30 -37.04 51.46 13.39
CA PRO A 30 -37.06 50.47 12.33
C PRO A 30 -38.05 50.86 11.24
N TRP A 31 -37.84 50.34 10.03
CA TRP A 31 -38.77 50.49 8.94
C TRP A 31 -40.04 49.69 9.21
N ARG A 32 -41.21 50.35 9.15
CA ARG A 32 -42.52 49.77 9.50
C ARG A 32 -42.82 48.45 8.75
N PHE A 33 -42.40 48.36 7.48
CA PHE A 33 -42.66 47.19 6.64
C PHE A 33 -41.52 46.15 6.64
N GLY A 34 -40.43 46.39 7.39
CA GLY A 34 -39.23 45.54 7.35
C GLY A 34 -39.51 44.07 7.68
N ASN A 35 -40.26 43.80 8.75
CA ASN A 35 -40.60 42.43 9.13
C ASN A 35 -41.48 41.72 8.09
N ARG A 36 -42.44 42.45 7.50
CA ARG A 36 -43.33 41.91 6.46
C ARG A 36 -42.56 41.63 5.16
N PHE A 37 -41.67 42.53 4.77
CA PHE A 37 -40.83 42.34 3.59
C PHE A 37 -39.81 41.22 3.79
N MET A 38 -39.24 41.09 5.00
CA MET A 38 -38.37 39.98 5.35
C MET A 38 -39.11 38.63 5.28
N ALA A 39 -40.38 38.56 5.68
CA ALA A 39 -41.19 37.35 5.51
C ALA A 39 -41.35 36.98 4.03
N LEU A 40 -41.60 37.96 3.15
CA LEU A 40 -41.67 37.72 1.69
C LEU A 40 -40.34 37.22 1.12
N ILE A 41 -39.19 37.71 1.61
CA ILE A 41 -37.88 37.18 1.22
C ILE A 41 -37.71 35.72 1.67
N LYS A 42 -38.14 35.38 2.89
CA LYS A 42 -38.07 34.00 3.41
C LYS A 42 -39.02 33.04 2.69
N GLU A 43 -40.10 33.55 2.09
CA GLU A 43 -41.07 32.78 1.30
C GLU A 43 -40.78 32.81 -0.20
N ALA A 44 -39.76 33.54 -0.64
CA ALA A 44 -39.37 33.60 -2.04
C ALA A 44 -38.82 32.25 -2.49
N HIS A 45 -39.32 31.77 -3.63
CA HIS A 45 -38.83 30.58 -4.32
C HIS A 45 -38.25 31.03 -5.66
N TRP A 46 -37.02 30.63 -5.95
CA TRP A 46 -36.31 30.99 -7.18
C TRP A 46 -35.41 29.84 -7.62
N ASP A 47 -35.49 29.48 -8.91
CA ASP A 47 -34.57 28.55 -9.55
C ASP A 47 -33.51 29.37 -10.29
N GLY A 48 -32.33 29.47 -9.69
CA GLY A 48 -31.24 30.33 -10.14
C GLY A 48 -30.03 29.57 -10.70
N LEU A 49 -28.89 30.26 -10.80
CA LEU A 49 -27.63 29.68 -11.27
C LEU A 49 -27.13 28.55 -10.35
N THR A 50 -27.42 28.68 -9.05
CA THR A 50 -27.08 27.67 -8.03
C THR A 50 -28.19 26.63 -7.83
N GLY A 51 -29.10 26.50 -8.81
CA GLY A 51 -30.26 25.63 -8.74
C GLY A 51 -31.37 26.21 -7.86
N ARG A 52 -32.10 25.32 -7.19
CA ARG A 52 -33.26 25.67 -6.36
C ARG A 52 -32.85 26.43 -5.11
N ILE A 53 -33.49 27.57 -4.87
CA ILE A 53 -33.27 28.40 -3.68
C ILE A 53 -34.53 28.41 -2.83
N ILE A 54 -34.45 27.77 -1.66
CA ILE A 54 -35.50 27.75 -0.64
C ILE A 54 -34.87 28.12 0.70
N PHE A 55 -35.54 29.00 1.44
CA PHE A 55 -35.13 29.39 2.77
C PHE A 55 -35.97 28.68 3.83
N ASN A 56 -35.35 28.32 4.94
CA ASN A 56 -36.07 27.87 6.11
C ASN A 56 -36.88 29.05 6.69
N ARG A 57 -38.20 28.88 6.80
CA ARG A 57 -39.13 29.95 7.21
C ARG A 57 -38.84 30.51 8.61
N THR A 58 -38.24 29.73 9.49
CA THR A 58 -37.94 30.16 10.87
C THR A 58 -36.75 31.11 10.92
N ASN A 59 -35.59 30.67 10.42
CA ASN A 59 -34.32 31.41 10.52
C ASN A 59 -33.97 32.23 9.25
N GLY A 60 -34.59 31.96 8.10
CA GLY A 60 -34.28 32.60 6.82
C GLY A 60 -32.98 32.12 6.15
N LEU A 61 -32.45 30.97 6.55
CA LEU A 61 -31.22 30.40 6.00
C LEU A 61 -31.54 29.40 4.89
N ARG A 62 -30.70 29.38 3.85
CA ARG A 62 -30.76 28.36 2.79
C ARG A 62 -30.11 27.08 3.32
N THR A 63 -30.93 26.12 3.72
CA THR A 63 -30.47 24.81 4.23
C THR A 63 -30.75 23.67 3.26
N ASP A 64 -31.52 23.94 2.20
CA ASP A 64 -31.87 22.99 1.15
C ASP A 64 -31.17 23.43 -0.15
N PHE A 65 -30.16 22.67 -0.56
CA PHE A 65 -29.34 22.93 -1.74
C PHE A 65 -28.62 21.67 -2.18
N ASP A 66 -28.38 21.56 -3.48
CA ASP A 66 -27.61 20.46 -4.06
C ASP A 66 -26.16 20.89 -4.28
N LEU A 67 -25.22 19.97 -4.11
CA LEU A 67 -23.81 20.15 -4.42
C LEU A 67 -23.36 19.15 -5.50
N ASP A 68 -22.64 19.66 -6.48
CA ASP A 68 -22.01 18.84 -7.50
C ASP A 68 -20.63 18.39 -7.02
N VAL A 69 -20.37 17.09 -7.07
CA VAL A 69 -19.07 16.51 -6.76
C VAL A 69 -18.28 16.41 -8.06
N ILE A 70 -17.13 17.09 -8.10
CA ILE A 70 -16.25 17.15 -9.27
C ILE A 70 -14.90 16.49 -8.95
N SER A 71 -14.31 15.84 -9.95
CA SER A 71 -12.99 15.22 -9.87
C SER A 71 -12.15 15.67 -11.05
N LEU A 72 -10.87 15.94 -10.79
CA LEU A 72 -9.89 16.25 -11.82
C LEU A 72 -9.36 14.94 -12.41
N LYS A 73 -9.55 14.77 -13.72
CA LYS A 73 -8.97 13.69 -14.52
C LYS A 73 -7.97 14.27 -15.53
N GLU A 74 -7.26 13.41 -16.24
CA GLU A 74 -6.31 13.82 -17.29
C GLU A 74 -6.98 14.67 -18.38
N GLU A 75 -8.23 14.36 -18.73
CA GLU A 75 -9.01 15.08 -19.74
C GLU A 75 -9.64 16.39 -19.22
N GLY A 76 -9.59 16.64 -17.90
CA GLY A 76 -10.14 17.83 -17.25
C GLY A 76 -11.04 17.53 -16.06
N LEU A 77 -11.80 18.55 -15.63
CA LEU A 77 -12.74 18.45 -14.52
C LEU A 77 -14.04 17.78 -14.98
N GLU A 78 -14.43 16.70 -14.29
CA GLU A 78 -15.66 15.97 -14.58
C GLU A 78 -16.54 15.86 -13.32
N LYS A 79 -17.86 16.00 -13.49
CA LYS A 79 -18.84 15.77 -12.43
C LYS A 79 -19.02 14.26 -12.21
N ILE A 80 -18.72 13.79 -11.00
CA ILE A 80 -18.71 12.38 -10.61
C ILE A 80 -19.84 12.01 -9.63
N GLY A 81 -20.62 12.99 -9.19
CA GLY A 81 -21.75 12.75 -8.30
C GLY A 81 -22.50 14.01 -7.92
N THR A 82 -23.54 13.82 -7.12
CA THR A 82 -24.35 14.86 -6.51
C THR A 82 -24.50 14.58 -5.02
N TRP A 83 -24.63 15.63 -4.22
CA TRP A 83 -24.92 15.54 -2.80
C TRP A 83 -26.08 16.45 -2.45
N ASP A 84 -27.02 15.95 -1.66
CA ASP A 84 -28.14 16.72 -1.14
C ASP A 84 -28.33 16.42 0.37
N PRO A 85 -28.84 17.38 1.18
CA PRO A 85 -29.02 17.19 2.61
C PRO A 85 -29.85 15.97 3.02
N PRO A 86 -30.97 15.61 2.33
CA PRO A 86 -31.76 14.44 2.74
C PRO A 86 -31.16 13.10 2.30
N SER A 87 -30.55 13.02 1.12
CA SER A 87 -30.09 11.74 0.54
C SER A 87 -28.59 11.49 0.71
N GLY A 88 -27.82 12.52 1.09
CA GLY A 88 -26.38 12.44 1.21
C GLY A 88 -25.67 12.33 -0.14
N LEU A 89 -24.51 11.67 -0.16
CA LEU A 89 -23.69 11.55 -1.38
C LEU A 89 -24.26 10.47 -2.30
N ASN A 90 -24.68 10.88 -3.49
CA ASN A 90 -25.05 9.99 -4.57
C ASN A 90 -24.02 10.06 -5.71
N MET A 91 -23.18 9.03 -5.80
CA MET A 91 -22.19 8.92 -6.87
C MET A 91 -22.86 8.38 -8.12
N THR A 92 -22.76 9.12 -9.23
CA THR A 92 -23.25 8.62 -10.53
C THR A 92 -22.41 7.42 -10.90
N ASP A 93 -23.06 6.26 -10.91
CA ASP A 93 -22.44 4.94 -10.91
C ASP A 93 -21.82 4.54 -12.27
N ASN A 94 -20.86 5.31 -12.76
CA ASN A 94 -19.91 4.88 -13.79
C ASN A 94 -18.61 4.34 -13.17
N GLN A 95 -18.50 4.30 -11.84
CA GLN A 95 -17.32 3.82 -11.12
C GLN A 95 -17.54 2.48 -10.40
N ARG A 96 -18.75 2.11 -9.89
CA ARG A 96 -18.93 0.78 -9.26
C ARG A 96 -18.96 -0.34 -10.29
N ARG A 97 -19.38 -0.08 -11.53
CA ARG A 97 -19.23 -1.04 -12.65
C ARG A 97 -17.78 -1.30 -13.06
N LYS A 98 -16.81 -0.48 -12.59
CA LYS A 98 -15.38 -0.75 -12.79
C LYS A 98 -14.77 -1.66 -11.71
N MET A 99 -15.53 -2.00 -10.67
CA MET A 99 -15.06 -2.86 -9.57
C MET A 99 -15.35 -4.36 -9.80
N THR A 100 -16.08 -4.72 -10.86
CA THR A 100 -16.48 -6.12 -11.09
C THR A 100 -15.46 -6.99 -11.83
N ASN A 101 -14.43 -6.41 -12.47
CA ASN A 101 -13.33 -7.17 -13.06
C ASN A 101 -11.99 -6.50 -12.67
N VAL A 102 -11.33 -6.99 -11.62
CA VAL A 102 -10.00 -6.51 -11.20
C VAL A 102 -8.98 -6.61 -12.35
N SER A 103 -9.18 -7.54 -13.29
CA SER A 103 -8.38 -7.68 -14.52
C SER A 103 -8.49 -6.48 -15.46
N ASP A 104 -9.66 -5.85 -15.61
CA ASP A 104 -9.82 -4.68 -16.49
C ASP A 104 -9.26 -3.41 -15.82
N SER A 105 -9.17 -3.39 -14.49
CA SER A 105 -8.72 -2.21 -13.71
C SER A 105 -7.21 -1.93 -13.80
N LEU A 106 -6.41 -2.95 -14.05
CA LEU A 106 -4.95 -2.84 -14.13
C LEU A 106 -4.44 -2.76 -15.58
N SER A 107 -5.30 -3.08 -16.55
CA SER A 107 -4.97 -2.99 -17.97
C SER A 107 -4.53 -1.56 -18.34
N ASN A 108 -3.40 -1.43 -19.02
CA ASN A 108 -2.77 -0.15 -19.42
C ASN A 108 -2.34 0.78 -18.28
N ARG A 109 -2.14 0.27 -17.05
CA ARG A 109 -1.45 1.04 -15.98
C ARG A 109 0.00 0.64 -15.90
N SER A 110 0.87 1.63 -15.68
CA SER A 110 2.28 1.41 -15.38
C SER A 110 2.53 1.49 -13.89
N LEU A 111 2.86 0.35 -13.27
CA LEU A 111 3.13 0.25 -11.83
C LEU A 111 4.62 0.44 -11.54
N VAL A 112 4.95 1.26 -10.55
CA VAL A 112 6.31 1.35 -10.01
C VAL A 112 6.51 0.22 -9.00
N VAL A 113 7.40 -0.71 -9.32
CA VAL A 113 7.67 -1.88 -8.49
C VAL A 113 8.99 -1.69 -7.74
N SER A 114 8.91 -1.57 -6.41
CA SER A 114 10.08 -1.53 -5.55
C SER A 114 10.59 -2.94 -5.25
N THR A 115 11.90 -3.11 -5.28
CA THR A 115 12.58 -4.37 -4.96
C THR A 115 13.96 -4.13 -4.36
N ILE A 116 14.62 -5.22 -3.96
CA ILE A 116 15.96 -5.22 -3.36
C ILE A 116 16.81 -6.30 -4.02
N LEU A 117 18.12 -6.05 -4.16
CA LEU A 117 19.06 -7.03 -4.69
C LEU A 117 19.29 -8.14 -3.66
N GLU A 118 18.90 -9.36 -3.99
CA GLU A 118 19.03 -10.54 -3.14
C GLU A 118 19.09 -11.78 -4.03
N GLU A 119 20.18 -12.54 -4.01
CA GLU A 119 20.30 -13.77 -4.80
C GLU A 119 19.47 -14.90 -4.15
N PRO A 120 18.74 -15.73 -4.91
CA PRO A 120 18.52 -15.72 -6.36
C PRO A 120 17.22 -15.00 -6.79
N TYR A 121 16.67 -14.14 -5.92
CA TYR A 121 15.38 -13.47 -6.13
C TYR A 121 15.45 -12.33 -7.14
N VAL A 122 16.39 -11.40 -6.95
CA VAL A 122 16.66 -10.28 -7.86
C VAL A 122 18.16 -10.04 -7.92
N MET A 123 18.70 -10.11 -9.13
CA MET A 123 20.12 -10.03 -9.44
C MET A 123 20.32 -9.14 -10.65
N PHE A 124 21.51 -8.56 -10.79
CA PHE A 124 21.88 -7.92 -12.06
C PHE A 124 22.13 -8.98 -13.12
N LYS A 125 21.48 -8.81 -14.27
CA LYS A 125 21.66 -9.68 -15.43
C LYS A 125 23.05 -9.47 -16.04
N LYS A 126 23.81 -10.55 -16.18
CA LYS A 126 25.10 -10.52 -16.87
C LYS A 126 24.89 -10.44 -18.38
N SER A 127 25.43 -9.41 -19.02
CA SER A 127 25.37 -9.25 -20.48
C SER A 127 26.58 -8.48 -20.99
N ASP A 128 27.04 -8.84 -22.19
CA ASP A 128 28.09 -8.12 -22.91
C ASP A 128 27.62 -6.75 -23.44
N LYS A 129 26.30 -6.53 -23.48
CA LYS A 129 25.67 -5.28 -23.93
C LYS A 129 25.12 -4.49 -22.74
N PRO A 130 25.15 -3.15 -22.79
CA PRO A 130 24.51 -2.35 -21.76
C PRO A 130 22.99 -2.58 -21.78
N LEU A 131 22.44 -2.97 -20.63
CA LEU A 131 21.01 -3.19 -20.42
C LEU A 131 20.39 -1.96 -19.75
N TYR A 132 19.14 -1.66 -20.06
CA TYR A 132 18.42 -0.48 -19.56
C TYR A 132 17.04 -0.88 -19.04
N GLY A 133 16.48 -0.07 -18.14
CA GLY A 133 15.15 -0.31 -17.57
C GLY A 133 15.05 -1.64 -16.82
N ASN A 134 14.00 -2.40 -17.10
CA ASN A 134 13.69 -3.67 -16.43
C ASN A 134 14.64 -4.81 -16.84
N ASP A 135 15.20 -4.77 -18.04
CA ASP A 135 16.05 -5.84 -18.59
C ASP A 135 17.37 -6.01 -17.84
N ARG A 136 17.73 -5.02 -17.01
CA ARG A 136 18.92 -5.05 -16.14
C ARG A 136 18.85 -6.11 -15.05
N PHE A 137 17.66 -6.61 -14.73
CA PHE A 137 17.44 -7.51 -13.61
C PHE A 137 17.02 -8.90 -14.08
N GLU A 138 17.43 -9.92 -13.34
CA GLU A 138 17.01 -11.31 -13.49
C GLU A 138 16.84 -11.98 -12.12
N GLY A 139 16.10 -13.09 -12.07
CA GLY A 139 15.89 -13.85 -10.83
C GLY A 139 14.42 -14.22 -10.61
N PHE A 140 14.19 -15.00 -9.56
CA PHE A 140 12.88 -15.59 -9.27
C PHE A 140 11.75 -14.55 -9.16
N CYS A 141 11.98 -13.42 -8.47
CA CYS A 141 10.98 -12.38 -8.30
C CYS A 141 10.72 -11.60 -9.60
N ILE A 142 11.72 -11.47 -10.48
CA ILE A 142 11.58 -10.82 -11.78
C ILE A 142 10.73 -11.66 -12.73
N ASP A 143 10.96 -12.97 -12.75
CA ASP A 143 10.17 -13.89 -13.56
C ASP A 143 8.73 -13.98 -13.04
N LEU A 144 8.54 -14.04 -11.72
CA LEU A 144 7.21 -13.98 -11.11
C LEU A 144 6.45 -12.70 -11.50
N LEU A 145 7.11 -11.54 -11.41
CA LEU A 145 6.51 -10.26 -11.79
C LEU A 145 6.13 -10.22 -13.28
N ARG A 146 6.98 -10.78 -14.15
CA ARG A 146 6.69 -10.88 -15.60
C ARG A 146 5.44 -11.72 -15.87
N GLU A 147 5.29 -12.86 -15.20
CA GLU A 147 4.09 -13.70 -15.33
C GLU A 147 2.83 -13.01 -14.80
N LEU A 148 2.92 -12.33 -13.64
CA LEU A 148 1.81 -11.55 -13.11
C LEU A 148 1.39 -10.43 -14.05
N ALA A 149 2.34 -9.71 -14.63
CA ALA A 149 2.09 -8.65 -15.60
C ALA A 149 1.43 -9.19 -16.88
N SER A 150 1.87 -10.36 -17.36
CA SER A 150 1.28 -11.04 -18.53
C SER A 150 -0.17 -11.45 -18.29
N ILE A 151 -0.47 -12.02 -17.11
CA ILE A 151 -1.82 -12.49 -16.76
C ILE A 151 -2.78 -11.33 -16.50
N LEU A 152 -2.32 -10.28 -15.82
CA LEU A 152 -3.17 -9.16 -15.38
C LEU A 152 -3.15 -7.96 -16.33
N GLY A 153 -2.25 -7.93 -17.32
CA GLY A 153 -2.21 -6.93 -18.39
C GLY A 153 -1.68 -5.54 -17.97
N PHE A 154 -0.91 -5.45 -16.89
CA PHE A 154 -0.26 -4.18 -16.48
C PHE A 154 1.17 -4.09 -17.00
N THR A 155 1.66 -2.86 -17.20
CA THR A 155 3.08 -2.58 -17.43
C THR A 155 3.74 -2.20 -16.11
N TYR A 156 5.06 -2.34 -16.01
CA TYR A 156 5.76 -2.04 -14.76
C TYR A 156 7.14 -1.46 -15.00
N GLU A 157 7.65 -0.73 -14.00
CA GLU A 157 9.02 -0.26 -13.92
C GLU A 157 9.66 -0.80 -12.63
N VAL A 158 10.75 -1.56 -12.75
CA VAL A 158 11.48 -2.08 -11.59
C VAL A 158 12.45 -1.03 -11.08
N ARG A 159 12.30 -0.67 -9.80
CA ARG A 159 13.21 0.22 -9.08
C ARG A 159 13.78 -0.49 -7.86
N LEU A 160 15.06 -0.23 -7.61
CA LEU A 160 15.69 -0.64 -6.36
C LEU A 160 15.33 0.35 -5.27
N VAL A 161 15.00 -0.17 -4.09
CA VAL A 161 14.79 0.64 -2.89
C VAL A 161 16.02 1.50 -2.61
N GLU A 162 15.80 2.79 -2.33
CA GLU A 162 16.89 3.78 -2.29
C GLU A 162 17.91 3.51 -1.17
N ASP A 163 17.45 3.05 -0.01
CA ASP A 163 18.28 2.82 1.17
C ASP A 163 18.78 1.37 1.30
N GLY A 164 18.41 0.49 0.37
CA GLY A 164 18.78 -0.93 0.39
C GLY A 164 18.15 -1.72 1.55
N ARG A 165 17.03 -1.25 2.14
CA ARG A 165 16.40 -1.91 3.30
C ARG A 165 15.02 -2.47 2.97
N TYR A 166 14.68 -3.59 3.61
CA TYR A 166 13.32 -4.15 3.52
C TYR A 166 12.27 -3.22 4.14
N GLY A 167 12.63 -2.56 5.24
CA GLY A 167 11.76 -1.68 6.00
C GLY A 167 11.60 -2.15 7.44
N ALA A 168 11.96 -1.26 8.35
CA ALA A 168 11.85 -1.39 9.79
C ALA A 168 11.37 -0.06 10.38
N GLN A 169 10.61 -0.14 11.45
CA GLN A 169 10.18 1.02 12.22
C GLN A 169 11.29 1.43 13.18
N ASP A 170 11.66 2.70 13.16
CA ASP A 170 12.52 3.30 14.16
C ASP A 170 11.74 3.45 15.48
N GLU A 171 12.25 2.88 16.58
CA GLU A 171 11.55 2.85 17.87
C GLU A 171 11.43 4.22 18.53
N ASN A 172 12.34 5.16 18.24
CA ASN A 172 12.35 6.49 18.86
C ASN A 172 11.40 7.46 18.15
N THR A 173 11.37 7.39 16.82
CA THR A 173 10.60 8.32 15.97
C THR A 173 9.29 7.74 15.47
N GLY A 174 9.14 6.41 15.52
CA GLY A 174 8.01 5.69 14.95
C GLY A 174 8.00 5.66 13.42
N GLN A 175 9.04 6.20 12.75
CA GLN A 175 9.08 6.29 11.30
C GLN A 175 9.56 4.99 10.66
N TRP A 176 8.99 4.66 9.51
CA TRP A 176 9.44 3.54 8.68
C TRP A 176 10.58 3.93 7.75
N ASN A 177 11.27 2.93 7.21
CA ASN A 177 12.24 3.08 6.13
C ASN A 177 12.06 1.98 5.09
N GLY A 178 12.97 1.89 4.11
CA GLY A 178 12.98 0.83 3.11
C GLY A 178 11.73 0.74 2.25
N MET A 179 11.52 -0.44 1.68
CA MET A 179 10.39 -0.73 0.80
C MET A 179 9.04 -0.48 1.49
N ILE A 180 8.93 -0.73 2.79
CA ILE A 180 7.70 -0.44 3.55
C ILE A 180 7.35 1.05 3.47
N LYS A 181 8.32 1.94 3.71
CA LYS A 181 8.07 3.39 3.62
C LYS A 181 7.74 3.83 2.18
N GLU A 182 8.41 3.28 1.18
CA GLU A 182 8.11 3.60 -0.22
C GLU A 182 6.67 3.26 -0.60
N LEU A 183 6.10 2.17 -0.07
CA LEU A 183 4.69 1.82 -0.24
C LEU A 183 3.75 2.74 0.54
N MET A 184 4.08 3.05 1.81
CA MET A 184 3.27 3.95 2.64
C MET A 184 3.16 5.36 2.05
N ASP A 185 4.26 5.86 1.49
CA ASP A 185 4.34 7.19 0.88
C ASP A 185 3.85 7.18 -0.58
N HIS A 186 3.35 6.04 -1.10
CA HIS A 186 2.96 5.83 -2.50
C HIS A 186 4.04 6.23 -3.52
N ARG A 187 5.32 6.08 -3.13
CA ARG A 187 6.48 6.23 -4.03
C ARG A 187 6.66 5.01 -4.92
N ALA A 188 6.18 3.85 -4.45
CA ALA A 188 6.03 2.62 -5.20
C ALA A 188 4.59 2.11 -5.08
N ASP A 189 4.08 1.52 -6.14
CA ASP A 189 2.72 0.96 -6.19
C ASP A 189 2.67 -0.49 -5.69
N LEU A 190 3.79 -1.21 -5.83
CA LEU A 190 3.93 -2.61 -5.46
C LEU A 190 5.36 -2.89 -4.99
N ALA A 191 5.53 -3.82 -4.06
CA ALA A 191 6.83 -4.39 -3.74
C ALA A 191 6.85 -5.88 -4.06
N VAL A 192 7.80 -6.30 -4.91
CA VAL A 192 8.03 -7.72 -5.23
C VAL A 192 9.45 -8.08 -4.82
N ALA A 193 9.56 -8.72 -3.66
CA ALA A 193 10.82 -9.06 -3.01
C ALA A 193 10.61 -10.24 -2.05
N PRO A 194 11.69 -10.88 -1.54
CA PRO A 194 11.61 -11.84 -0.45
C PRO A 194 11.31 -11.15 0.90
N LEU A 195 10.15 -10.48 0.98
CA LEU A 195 9.71 -9.72 2.14
C LEU A 195 8.89 -10.61 3.09
N ALA A 196 9.43 -10.87 4.28
CA ALA A 196 8.70 -11.61 5.31
C ALA A 196 7.47 -10.82 5.80
N ILE A 197 6.32 -11.50 5.80
CA ILE A 197 5.06 -10.99 6.36
C ILE A 197 5.18 -11.03 7.88
N THR A 198 5.08 -9.86 8.53
CA THR A 198 5.10 -9.73 9.99
C THR A 198 3.94 -8.86 10.45
N TYR A 199 3.47 -9.10 11.68
CA TYR A 199 2.35 -8.36 12.27
C TYR A 199 2.55 -6.84 12.26
N VAL A 200 3.78 -6.37 12.49
CA VAL A 200 4.08 -4.93 12.54
C VAL A 200 4.01 -4.29 11.14
N ARG A 201 4.39 -5.03 10.09
CA ARG A 201 4.30 -4.57 8.69
C ARG A 201 2.85 -4.59 8.18
N GLU A 202 2.09 -5.62 8.53
CA GLU A 202 0.68 -5.78 8.13
C GLU A 202 -0.22 -4.68 8.69
N LYS A 203 0.21 -3.95 9.73
CA LYS A 203 -0.51 -2.78 10.26
C LYS A 203 -0.44 -1.55 9.36
N VAL A 204 0.57 -1.46 8.50
CA VAL A 204 0.85 -0.24 7.72
C VAL A 204 0.75 -0.47 6.22
N ILE A 205 0.84 -1.72 5.77
CA ILE A 205 0.64 -2.12 4.39
C ILE A 205 -0.14 -3.44 4.33
N ASP A 206 -0.85 -3.64 3.23
CA ASP A 206 -1.55 -4.90 2.96
C ASP A 206 -0.62 -5.91 2.26
N PHE A 207 -0.80 -7.19 2.55
CA PHE A 207 -0.08 -8.29 1.91
C PHE A 207 -1.02 -9.19 1.12
N SER A 208 -0.51 -9.78 0.04
CA SER A 208 -1.17 -10.91 -0.62
C SER A 208 -1.08 -12.18 0.22
N LYS A 209 -1.71 -13.26 -0.25
CA LYS A 209 -1.36 -14.59 0.24
C LYS A 209 0.12 -14.89 -0.05
N PRO A 210 0.84 -15.56 0.87
CA PRO A 210 2.24 -15.89 0.66
C PRO A 210 2.38 -16.84 -0.53
N PHE A 211 3.34 -16.57 -1.41
CA PHE A 211 3.66 -17.43 -2.56
C PHE A 211 4.73 -18.49 -2.24
N MET A 212 5.46 -18.33 -1.12
CA MET A 212 6.48 -19.26 -0.66
C MET A 212 6.47 -19.31 0.87
N THR A 213 6.47 -20.51 1.43
CA THR A 213 6.57 -20.76 2.87
C THR A 213 7.99 -21.14 3.25
N LEU A 214 8.62 -20.30 4.06
CA LEU A 214 9.97 -20.50 4.58
C LEU A 214 9.92 -20.55 6.12
N GLY A 215 10.90 -21.23 6.72
CA GLY A 215 11.06 -21.32 8.16
C GLY A 215 12.50 -21.04 8.57
N ILE A 216 12.72 -20.84 9.87
CA ILE A 216 14.05 -20.67 10.44
C ILE A 216 14.81 -22.00 10.31
N SER A 217 15.99 -21.96 9.72
CA SER A 217 16.88 -23.11 9.56
C SER A 217 18.28 -22.78 10.06
N ILE A 218 19.01 -23.79 10.51
CA ILE A 218 20.39 -23.65 10.99
C ILE A 218 21.33 -24.16 9.92
N LEU A 219 22.14 -23.26 9.38
CA LEU A 219 23.25 -23.60 8.51
C LEU A 219 24.50 -23.82 9.36
N TYR A 220 25.09 -25.01 9.27
CA TYR A 220 26.38 -25.30 9.90
C TYR A 220 27.34 -25.88 8.87
N ARG A 221 28.64 -25.64 9.08
CA ARG A 221 29.67 -26.19 8.20
C ARG A 221 29.65 -27.71 8.30
N LYS A 222 29.50 -28.39 7.16
CA LYS A 222 29.66 -29.85 7.08
C LYS A 222 31.01 -30.21 7.72
N PRO A 223 31.03 -31.08 8.75
CA PRO A 223 32.27 -31.43 9.40
C PRO A 223 33.15 -32.14 8.39
N ASN A 224 34.43 -31.81 8.37
CA ASN A 224 35.39 -32.56 7.59
C ASN A 224 35.37 -33.99 8.14
N GLY A 225 34.93 -34.96 7.34
CA GLY A 225 35.05 -36.37 7.73
C GLY A 225 36.52 -36.67 8.01
N THR A 226 36.81 -37.30 9.14
CA THR A 226 38.15 -37.83 9.40
C THR A 226 38.36 -38.98 8.42
N ASN A 227 39.21 -38.77 7.41
CA ASN A 227 39.63 -39.85 6.54
C ASN A 227 40.31 -40.92 7.41
N PRO A 228 39.97 -42.22 7.25
CA PRO A 228 40.64 -43.27 7.99
C PRO A 228 42.15 -43.21 7.68
N GLY A 229 42.97 -43.07 8.72
CA GLY A 229 44.42 -43.10 8.58
C GLY A 229 44.91 -44.47 8.07
N VAL A 230 46.17 -44.57 7.67
CA VAL A 230 46.79 -45.82 7.16
C VAL A 230 46.66 -46.98 8.16
N PHE A 231 46.60 -46.68 9.45
CA PHE A 231 46.41 -47.66 10.53
C PHE A 231 44.95 -47.86 10.96
N SER A 232 43.98 -47.42 10.15
CA SER A 232 42.55 -47.54 10.50
C SER A 232 42.08 -49.00 10.62
N PHE A 233 42.83 -49.97 10.08
CA PHE A 233 42.57 -51.39 10.30
C PHE A 233 42.90 -51.85 11.74
N LEU A 234 43.70 -51.09 12.50
CA LEU A 234 44.00 -51.35 13.91
C LEU A 234 42.92 -50.78 14.85
N ASN A 235 42.14 -49.79 14.40
CA ASN A 235 41.08 -49.14 15.17
C ASN A 235 39.99 -50.06 15.76
N PRO A 236 39.66 -51.24 15.19
CA PRO A 236 38.67 -52.13 15.79
C PRO A 236 39.09 -52.71 17.16
N LEU A 237 40.38 -52.67 17.51
CA LEU A 237 40.91 -53.13 18.78
C LEU A 237 41.64 -51.99 19.50
N SER A 238 41.53 -51.92 20.83
CA SER A 238 42.26 -50.91 21.59
C SER A 238 43.78 -51.17 21.52
N PRO A 239 44.62 -50.13 21.67
CA PRO A 239 46.08 -50.28 21.73
C PRO A 239 46.53 -51.27 22.81
N ASP A 240 45.80 -51.36 23.92
CA ASP A 240 46.11 -52.29 25.02
C ASP A 240 45.97 -53.75 24.59
N ILE A 241 44.94 -54.09 23.82
CA ILE A 241 44.74 -55.46 23.30
C ILE A 241 45.88 -55.84 22.37
N TRP A 242 46.33 -54.92 21.50
CA TRP A 242 47.49 -55.14 20.65
C TRP A 242 48.77 -55.42 21.46
N MET A 243 48.99 -54.71 22.56
CA MET A 243 50.11 -54.96 23.47
C MET A 243 49.99 -56.32 24.18
N TYR A 244 48.79 -56.71 24.61
CA TYR A 244 48.56 -58.03 25.21
C TYR A 244 48.79 -59.17 24.22
N ILE A 245 48.39 -59.01 22.95
CA ILE A 245 48.66 -59.99 21.89
C ILE A 245 50.18 -60.16 21.69
N LEU A 246 50.93 -59.06 21.65
CA LEU A 246 52.40 -59.10 21.53
C LEU A 246 53.04 -59.80 22.74
N LEU A 247 52.61 -59.45 23.96
CA LEU A 247 53.14 -60.04 25.19
C LEU A 247 52.81 -61.54 25.28
N ALA A 248 51.57 -61.93 24.92
CA ALA A 248 51.15 -63.32 24.87
C ALA A 248 51.96 -64.11 23.83
N TYR A 249 52.22 -63.54 22.65
CA TYR A 249 53.05 -64.16 21.62
C TYR A 249 54.48 -64.42 22.12
N LEU A 250 55.11 -63.45 22.78
CA LEU A 250 56.43 -63.61 23.38
C LEU A 250 56.42 -64.65 24.51
N GLY A 251 55.39 -64.63 25.36
CA GLY A 251 55.21 -65.59 26.45
C GLY A 251 55.08 -67.03 25.95
N VAL A 252 54.20 -67.27 24.97
CA VAL A 252 54.02 -68.60 24.35
C VAL A 252 55.29 -69.06 23.66
N SER A 253 55.98 -68.18 22.92
CA SER A 253 57.24 -68.51 22.26
C SER A 253 58.34 -68.90 23.26
N CYS A 254 58.43 -68.21 24.39
CA CYS A 254 59.36 -68.54 25.46
C CYS A 254 59.05 -69.91 26.08
N VAL A 255 57.78 -70.19 26.38
CA VAL A 255 57.34 -71.49 26.92
C VAL A 255 57.66 -72.63 25.94
N LEU A 256 57.36 -72.45 24.65
CA LEU A 256 57.69 -73.45 23.62
C LEU A 256 59.20 -73.68 23.50
N PHE A 257 60.02 -72.63 23.59
CA PHE A 257 61.48 -72.75 23.56
C PHE A 257 62.02 -73.54 24.76
N VAL A 258 61.46 -73.36 25.95
CA VAL A 258 61.82 -74.13 27.16
C VAL A 258 61.40 -75.59 27.03
N ILE A 259 60.24 -75.88 26.44
CA ILE A 259 59.75 -77.27 26.25
C ILE A 259 60.56 -78.01 25.17
N ALA A 260 61.00 -77.32 24.13
CA ALA A 260 61.75 -77.92 23.02
C ALA A 260 63.24 -78.17 23.34
N ARG A 261 63.71 -77.79 24.52
CA ARG A 261 65.09 -77.96 24.97
C ARG A 261 65.18 -78.96 26.11
#